data_AF-A0A438IV01-F1
#
_entry.id   AF-A0A438IV01-F1
#
_cell.length_a   1.000
_cell.length_b   1.000
_cell.length_c   1.000
_cell.angle_alpha   90.00
_cell.angle_beta   90.00
_cell.angle_gamma   90.00
#
_symmetry.space_group_name_H-M   'P 1'
#
loop_
_entity.id
_entity.type
_entity.pdbx_description
1 polymer ?
#
loop_
_entity_poly.entity_id
_entity_poly.type
_entity_poly.pdbx_seq_one_letter_code
_entity_poly.pdbx_strand_id
1 'polypeptide(L)'
;MPGTHPSVASHWLNVMPSSRPVRQKFRRFHLDRQKIIQADVDKLLAAGFIEVEYLDWLMTKIFKPLIGHIVEVYIDDIVVKRRTKSEDARHLEENFRLMKAYNMKLNPTKCAFVVSIGKFLRFLVTQRGIEVNPDQIKAIMETFP
;
A
#
# COMPACT_ATOMS: atom_id res chain seq x y z
N MET A 1 -27.45 -4.57 4.53
CA MET A 1 -26.84 -4.42 5.88
C MET A 1 -26.25 -3.04 5.96
N PRO A 2 -26.15 -2.40 7.13
CA PRO A 2 -25.32 -1.20 7.29
C PRO A 2 -23.87 -1.54 6.89
N GLY A 3 -23.20 -0.66 6.16
CA GLY A 3 -21.78 -0.83 5.83
C GLY A 3 -20.92 -0.81 7.10
N THR A 4 -19.84 -1.59 7.13
CA THR A 4 -18.84 -1.47 8.19
C THR A 4 -18.22 -0.08 8.13
N HIS A 5 -18.32 0.69 9.22
CA HIS A 5 -17.82 2.05 9.29
C HIS A 5 -16.35 2.14 8.79
N PRO A 6 -15.96 3.13 7.95
CA PRO A 6 -14.65 3.11 7.27
C PRO A 6 -13.42 3.00 8.19
N SER A 7 -13.56 3.40 9.46
CA SER A 7 -12.54 3.23 10.50
C SER A 7 -12.29 1.78 10.96
N VAL A 8 -13.10 0.82 10.49
CA VAL A 8 -13.01 -0.62 10.79
C VAL A 8 -12.28 -1.36 9.67
N ALA A 9 -12.60 -1.06 8.42
CA ALA A 9 -11.95 -1.62 7.24
C ALA A 9 -11.90 -0.59 6.10
N SER A 10 -10.68 -0.19 5.75
CA SER A 10 -10.36 0.57 4.53
C SER A 10 -9.13 -0.07 3.89
N HIS A 11 -9.04 -0.06 2.56
CA HIS A 11 -7.94 -0.72 1.84
C HIS A 11 -7.47 0.15 0.68
N TRP A 12 -6.15 0.21 0.48
CA TRP A 12 -5.58 1.17 -0.46
C TRP A 12 -5.25 0.52 -1.79
N LEU A 13 -6.01 0.96 -2.80
CA LEU A 13 -5.53 1.06 -4.16
C LEU A 13 -4.11 1.67 -4.14
N ASN A 14 -3.18 0.89 -4.71
CA ASN A 14 -0.69 0.82 -6.12
C ASN A 14 -0.51 0.88 -7.72
N VAL A 15 -0.30 2.08 -8.24
CA VAL A 15 -0.11 2.44 -9.63
C VAL A 15 1.02 3.46 -9.56
N MET A 16 2.03 3.34 -10.42
CA MET A 16 3.18 4.23 -10.30
C MET A 16 2.73 5.69 -10.52
N PRO A 17 3.28 6.69 -9.82
CA PRO A 17 2.77 8.06 -9.90
C PRO A 17 2.90 8.70 -11.30
N SER A 18 3.72 8.10 -12.16
CA SER A 18 3.91 8.42 -13.58
C SER A 18 2.99 7.65 -14.54
N SER A 19 2.30 6.60 -14.06
CA SER A 19 1.33 5.83 -14.84
C SER A 19 0.04 6.61 -15.03
N ARG A 20 -0.18 7.11 -16.25
CA ARG A 20 -1.43 7.79 -16.62
C ARG A 20 -2.62 6.82 -16.46
N PRO A 21 -3.74 7.24 -15.84
CA PRO A 21 -4.93 6.39 -15.70
C PRO A 21 -5.42 5.85 -17.06
N VAL A 22 -5.32 4.54 -17.24
CA VAL A 22 -5.71 3.88 -18.51
C VAL A 22 -7.23 3.76 -18.55
N ARG A 23 -7.89 4.69 -19.24
CA ARG A 23 -9.34 4.66 -19.50
C ARG A 23 -9.69 3.46 -20.38
N GLN A 24 -9.98 2.32 -19.76
CA GLN A 24 -10.41 1.12 -20.47
C GLN A 24 -11.67 1.41 -21.29
N LYS A 25 -11.72 0.92 -22.54
CA LYS A 25 -12.93 1.00 -23.37
C LYS A 25 -14.00 0.09 -22.77
N PHE A 26 -15.22 0.62 -22.62
CA PHE A 26 -16.36 -0.16 -22.12
C PHE A 26 -16.61 -1.39 -22.99
N ARG A 27 -16.65 -2.58 -22.37
CA ARG A 27 -16.88 -3.84 -23.08
C ARG A 27 -18.38 -4.02 -23.33
N ARG A 28 -18.78 -4.18 -24.60
CA ARG A 28 -20.16 -4.54 -24.95
C ARG A 28 -20.39 -6.03 -24.63
N PHE A 29 -21.25 -6.31 -23.66
CA PHE A 29 -21.72 -7.66 -23.36
C PHE A 29 -23.03 -7.96 -24.11
N HIS A 30 -23.47 -9.23 -24.15
CA HIS A 30 -24.82 -9.57 -24.63
C HIS A 30 -25.90 -8.93 -23.73
N LEU A 31 -27.07 -8.60 -24.29
CA LEU A 31 -28.11 -7.82 -23.59
C LEU A 31 -28.52 -8.42 -22.24
N ASP A 32 -28.59 -9.74 -22.14
CA ASP A 32 -29.01 -10.44 -20.91
C ASP A 32 -27.95 -10.34 -19.82
N ARG A 33 -26.67 -10.36 -20.20
CA ARG A 33 -25.56 -10.05 -19.28
C ARG A 33 -25.55 -8.57 -18.89
N GLN A 34 -25.90 -7.65 -19.80
CA GLN A 34 -26.01 -6.22 -19.45
C GLN A 34 -27.11 -5.98 -18.40
N LYS A 35 -28.29 -6.62 -18.55
CA LYS A 35 -29.38 -6.53 -17.57
C LYS A 35 -28.95 -7.02 -16.17
N ILE A 36 -28.24 -8.15 -16.09
CA ILE A 36 -27.72 -8.69 -14.83
C ILE A 36 -26.69 -7.74 -14.21
N ILE A 37 -25.69 -7.30 -15.00
CA ILE A 37 -24.65 -6.37 -14.53
C ILE A 37 -25.25 -5.06 -14.01
N GLN A 38 -26.22 -4.48 -14.71
CA GLN A 38 -26.87 -3.24 -14.28
C GLN A 38 -27.63 -3.46 -12.96
N ALA A 39 -28.45 -4.52 -12.87
CA ALA A 39 -29.21 -4.83 -11.66
C ALA A 39 -28.32 -5.09 -10.43
N ASP A 40 -27.09 -5.59 -10.61
CA ASP A 40 -26.12 -5.75 -9.51
C ASP A 40 -25.37 -4.45 -9.18
N VAL A 41 -25.04 -3.61 -10.16
CA VAL A 41 -24.49 -2.27 -9.93
C VAL A 41 -25.48 -1.40 -9.16
N ASP A 42 -26.77 -1.42 -9.52
CA ASP A 42 -27.82 -0.65 -8.87
C ASP A 42 -27.98 -1.06 -7.38
N LYS A 43 -27.86 -2.36 -7.07
CA LYS A 43 -27.85 -2.86 -5.68
C LYS A 43 -26.62 -2.37 -4.89
N LEU A 44 -25.44 -2.35 -5.51
CA LEU A 44 -24.20 -1.93 -4.84
C LEU A 44 -24.17 -0.42 -4.57
N LEU A 45 -24.73 0.38 -5.49
CA LEU A 45 -24.98 1.81 -5.30
C LEU A 45 -25.99 2.06 -4.17
N ALA A 46 -27.15 1.38 -4.21
CA ALA A 46 -28.19 1.50 -3.18
C ALA A 46 -27.73 1.02 -1.78
N ALA A 47 -26.71 0.15 -1.71
CA ALA A 47 -26.09 -0.30 -0.48
C ALA A 47 -24.93 0.59 0.02
N GLY A 48 -24.50 1.59 -0.75
CA GLY A 48 -23.36 2.45 -0.40
C GLY A 48 -22.00 1.72 -0.42
N PHE A 49 -21.87 0.63 -1.19
CA PHE A 49 -20.60 -0.11 -1.29
C PHE A 49 -19.66 0.40 -2.38
N ILE A 50 -20.15 1.26 -3.28
CA ILE A 50 -19.34 1.91 -4.33
C ILE A 50 -19.71 3.39 -4.43
N GLU A 51 -18.70 4.25 -4.35
CA GLU A 51 -18.76 5.69 -4.55
C GLU A 51 -17.83 6.07 -5.73
N VAL A 52 -18.11 7.19 -6.42
CA VAL A 52 -17.47 7.51 -7.71
C VAL A 52 -16.57 8.75 -7.60
N GLU A 53 -15.37 8.56 -7.06
CA GLU A 53 -14.26 9.54 -7.12
C GLU A 53 -13.13 9.10 -8.07
N TYR A 54 -12.29 10.05 -8.47
CA TYR A 54 -11.18 9.83 -9.42
C TYR A 54 -9.89 9.38 -8.71
N LEU A 55 -9.15 8.46 -9.35
CA LEU A 55 -8.06 7.69 -8.74
C LEU A 55 -6.76 8.50 -8.50
N ASP A 56 -6.23 8.40 -7.27
CA ASP A 56 -4.82 8.56 -6.94
C ASP A 56 -4.50 7.69 -5.70
N TRP A 57 -3.28 7.15 -5.56
CA TRP A 57 -2.96 6.19 -4.48
C TRP A 57 -2.70 6.93 -3.14
N LEU A 58 -3.40 6.56 -2.04
CA LEU A 58 -3.29 7.32 -0.77
C LEU A 58 -1.87 7.36 -0.23
N MET A 59 -1.18 6.22 -0.20
CA MET A 59 0.15 6.14 0.42
C MET A 59 1.16 7.01 -0.34
N THR A 60 1.01 7.10 -1.67
CA THR A 60 1.67 8.10 -2.52
C THR A 60 1.23 9.53 -2.18
N LYS A 61 -0.07 9.79 -1.96
CA LYS A 61 -0.64 11.12 -1.63
C LYS A 61 -0.15 11.66 -0.29
N ILE A 62 -0.04 10.81 0.74
CA ILE A 62 0.40 11.16 2.10
C ILE A 62 1.91 11.42 2.14
N PHE A 63 2.70 10.44 1.69
CA PHE A 63 4.16 10.50 1.79
C PHE A 63 4.82 11.22 0.61
N LYS A 64 4.04 11.86 -0.26
CA LYS A 64 4.50 12.67 -1.41
C LYS A 64 5.69 13.60 -1.12
N PRO A 65 5.78 14.32 0.02
CA PRO A 65 6.94 15.16 0.32
C PRO A 65 8.19 14.40 0.83
N LEU A 66 8.06 13.11 1.20
CA LEU A 66 9.15 12.30 1.78
C LEU A 66 9.65 11.15 0.87
N ILE A 67 8.82 10.68 -0.05
CA ILE A 67 9.12 9.59 -1.00
C ILE A 67 10.40 9.90 -1.80
N GLY A 68 11.25 8.89 -1.98
CA GLY A 68 12.58 9.01 -2.62
C GLY A 68 13.63 9.66 -1.72
N HIS A 69 13.27 10.66 -0.91
CA HIS A 69 14.17 11.38 0.00
C HIS A 69 14.53 10.55 1.24
N ILE A 70 13.58 10.41 2.17
CA ILE A 70 13.76 9.66 3.44
C ILE A 70 12.75 8.52 3.59
N VAL A 71 11.83 8.35 2.63
CA VAL A 71 10.81 7.30 2.64
C VAL A 71 10.84 6.53 1.31
N GLU A 72 10.58 5.24 1.36
CA GLU A 72 10.08 4.43 0.23
C GLU A 72 8.75 3.79 0.61
N VAL A 73 7.84 3.65 -0.35
CA VAL A 73 6.46 3.12 -0.15
C VAL A 73 6.17 2.04 -1.18
N TYR A 74 5.54 0.94 -0.74
CA TYR A 74 4.95 -0.06 -1.62
C TYR A 74 3.65 -0.61 -1.00
N ILE A 75 2.50 -0.30 -1.59
CA ILE A 75 1.18 -0.63 -1.04
C ILE A 75 1.07 -0.12 0.41
N ASP A 76 1.03 -1.02 1.38
CA ASP A 76 0.92 -0.78 2.82
C ASP A 76 2.28 -0.77 3.55
N ASP A 77 3.34 -1.32 2.95
CA ASP A 77 4.68 -1.37 3.51
C ASP A 77 5.47 -0.06 3.26
N ILE A 78 6.17 0.43 4.29
CA ILE A 78 6.98 1.67 4.26
C ILE A 78 8.39 1.40 4.79
N VAL A 79 9.42 1.95 4.15
CA VAL A 79 10.79 2.03 4.70
C VAL A 79 11.16 3.49 4.96
N VAL A 80 11.64 3.79 6.17
CA VAL A 80 12.26 5.07 6.50
C VAL A 80 13.78 4.94 6.42
N LYS A 81 14.41 5.73 5.54
CA LYS A 81 15.85 5.73 5.26
C LYS A 81 16.55 6.88 5.99
N ARG A 82 17.64 6.56 6.70
CA ARG A 82 18.51 7.53 7.40
C ARG A 82 19.91 7.58 6.77
N ARG A 83 20.64 8.70 6.91
CA ARG A 83 22.07 8.78 6.57
C ARG A 83 22.97 8.65 7.80
N THR A 84 22.57 9.23 8.94
CA THR A 84 23.30 9.11 10.22
C THR A 84 22.38 8.70 11.35
N LYS A 85 22.93 8.11 12.43
CA LYS A 85 22.16 7.72 13.64
C LYS A 85 21.51 8.91 14.37
N SER A 86 21.97 10.13 14.11
CA SER A 86 21.42 11.37 14.68
C SER A 86 20.12 11.82 14.02
N GLU A 87 19.73 11.24 12.87
CA GLU A 87 18.49 11.63 12.18
C GLU A 87 17.27 10.82 12.61
N ASP A 88 17.46 9.66 13.24
CA ASP A 88 16.42 8.68 13.59
C ASP A 88 15.14 9.33 14.16
N ALA A 89 15.28 10.14 15.21
CA ALA A 89 14.16 10.79 15.89
C ALA A 89 13.42 11.76 14.96
N ARG A 90 14.15 12.60 14.22
CA ARG A 90 13.60 13.59 13.27
C ARG A 90 12.84 12.91 12.12
N HIS A 91 13.39 11.82 11.59
CA HIS A 91 12.75 11.07 10.51
C HIS A 91 11.50 10.32 10.99
N LEU A 92 11.53 9.73 12.19
CA LEU A 92 10.37 9.07 12.78
C LEU A 92 9.27 10.08 13.13
N GLU A 93 9.61 11.23 13.71
CA GLU A 93 8.67 12.31 14.04
C GLU A 93 7.92 12.82 12.81
N GLU A 94 8.63 13.18 11.73
CA GLU A 94 8.02 13.66 10.49
C GLU A 94 7.08 12.61 9.86
N ASN A 95 7.47 11.33 9.90
CA ASN A 95 6.63 10.23 9.42
C ASN A 95 5.39 10.01 10.29
N PHE A 96 5.53 9.99 11.61
CA PHE A 96 4.39 9.86 12.53
C PHE A 96 3.45 11.06 12.47
N ARG A 97 3.97 12.27 12.21
CA ARG A 97 3.19 13.50 11.99
C ARG A 97 2.27 13.36 10.78
N LEU A 98 2.79 12.88 9.65
CA LEU A 98 1.98 12.59 8.45
C LEU A 98 0.96 11.47 8.70
N MET A 99 1.37 10.33 9.29
CA MET A 99 0.44 9.24 9.61
C MET A 99 -0.72 9.71 10.49
N LYS A 100 -0.42 10.48 11.54
CA LYS A 100 -1.42 11.03 12.46
C LYS A 100 -2.37 12.01 11.76
N ALA A 101 -1.86 12.88 10.88
CA ALA A 101 -2.68 13.84 10.15
C ALA A 101 -3.73 13.19 9.23
N TYR A 102 -3.43 11.98 8.72
CA TYR A 102 -4.35 11.20 7.87
C TYR A 102 -4.99 10.00 8.62
N ASN A 103 -4.92 9.96 9.95
CA ASN A 103 -5.47 8.89 10.80
C ASN A 103 -4.99 7.46 10.44
N MET A 104 -3.80 7.33 9.84
CA MET A 104 -3.16 6.04 9.62
C MET A 104 -2.74 5.41 10.94
N LYS A 105 -2.77 4.07 10.98
CA LYS A 105 -2.31 3.27 12.13
C LYS A 105 -1.32 2.21 11.65
N LEU A 106 -0.18 2.13 12.32
CA LEU A 106 0.77 1.05 12.15
C LEU A 106 0.31 -0.21 12.90
N ASN A 107 0.78 -1.38 12.47
CA ASN A 107 0.63 -2.62 13.22
C ASN A 107 1.94 -2.90 14.00
N PRO A 108 1.98 -2.72 15.33
CA PRO A 108 3.23 -2.83 16.10
C PRO A 108 3.91 -4.19 16.00
N THR A 109 3.17 -5.27 15.77
CA THR A 109 3.76 -6.63 15.64
C THR A 109 4.45 -6.88 14.30
N LYS A 110 4.27 -5.97 13.32
CA LYS A 110 4.93 -6.00 12.01
C LYS A 110 5.99 -4.91 11.82
N CYS A 111 6.04 -3.90 12.68
CA CYS A 111 6.97 -2.78 12.54
C CYS A 111 8.31 -3.04 13.24
N ALA A 112 9.41 -2.75 12.54
CA ALA A 112 10.75 -2.71 13.12
C ALA A 112 11.30 -1.27 13.03
N PHE A 113 11.90 -0.78 14.11
CA PHE A 113 12.39 0.60 14.22
C PHE A 113 13.89 0.62 14.55
N VAL A 114 14.63 1.61 14.01
CA VAL A 114 16.04 1.91 14.36
C VAL A 114 17.05 0.78 14.08
N VAL A 115 16.62 -0.30 13.39
CA VAL A 115 17.45 -1.45 13.05
C VAL A 115 18.63 -1.13 12.11
N SER A 116 19.64 -2.01 12.11
CA SER A 116 20.74 -2.05 11.14
C SER A 116 20.46 -2.98 9.95
N ILE A 117 19.55 -3.94 10.14
CA ILE A 117 19.09 -4.95 9.19
C ILE A 117 17.59 -5.12 9.39
N GLY A 118 16.79 -5.12 8.32
CA GLY A 118 15.33 -5.28 8.37
C GLY A 118 14.80 -6.08 7.19
N LYS A 119 13.56 -6.59 7.29
CA LYS A 119 12.90 -7.38 6.25
C LYS A 119 11.81 -6.54 5.57
N PHE A 120 11.85 -6.42 4.24
CA PHE A 120 10.93 -5.60 3.46
C PHE A 120 10.62 -6.29 2.12
N LEU A 121 9.33 -6.41 1.77
CA LEU A 121 8.86 -7.13 0.57
C LEU A 121 9.49 -8.52 0.39
N ARG A 122 9.70 -9.22 1.50
CA ARG A 122 10.40 -10.53 1.65
C ARG A 122 11.92 -10.50 1.48
N PHE A 123 12.52 -9.43 0.98
CA PHE A 123 13.98 -9.23 0.93
C PHE A 123 14.55 -8.81 2.30
N LEU A 124 15.88 -8.90 2.43
CA LEU A 124 16.64 -8.35 3.55
C LEU A 124 17.24 -7.00 3.13
N VAL A 125 17.09 -5.96 3.95
CA VAL A 125 17.65 -4.62 3.72
C VAL A 125 18.71 -4.36 4.79
N THR A 126 19.93 -4.08 4.35
CA THR A 126 21.09 -3.86 5.23
C THR A 126 21.76 -2.52 4.91
N GLN A 127 22.78 -2.14 5.69
CA GLN A 127 23.62 -0.98 5.38
C GLN A 127 24.42 -1.12 4.07
N ARG A 128 24.49 -2.32 3.48
CA ARG A 128 25.21 -2.61 2.23
C ARG A 128 24.30 -2.63 0.99
N GLY A 129 22.99 -2.78 1.17
CA GLY A 129 22.02 -2.79 0.07
C GLY A 129 20.83 -3.70 0.34
N ILE A 130 20.32 -4.33 -0.73
CA ILE A 130 19.26 -5.33 -0.69
C ILE A 130 19.90 -6.71 -0.88
N GLU A 131 19.64 -7.62 0.05
CA GLU A 131 20.17 -8.97 0.12
C GLU A 131 19.01 -9.99 0.01
N VAL A 132 19.27 -11.15 -0.59
CA VAL A 132 18.25 -12.20 -0.74
C VAL A 132 18.01 -12.84 0.62
N ASN A 133 16.74 -12.94 1.03
CA ASN A 133 16.38 -13.54 2.30
C ASN A 133 16.64 -15.06 2.30
N PRO A 134 17.41 -15.61 3.26
CA PRO A 134 17.66 -17.06 3.37
C PRO A 134 16.40 -17.92 3.39
N ASP A 135 15.27 -17.45 3.94
CA ASP A 135 14.01 -18.22 3.92
C ASP A 135 13.57 -18.55 2.48
N GLN A 136 13.77 -17.60 1.55
CA GLN A 136 13.37 -17.78 0.15
C GLN A 136 14.33 -18.70 -0.59
N ILE A 137 15.63 -18.60 -0.32
CA ILE A 137 16.63 -19.53 -0.86
C ILE A 137 16.30 -20.95 -0.41
N LYS A 138 16.03 -21.13 0.89
CA LYS A 138 15.64 -22.41 1.47
C LYS A 138 14.37 -22.96 0.83
N ALA A 139 13.29 -22.19 0.77
CA ALA A 139 12.02 -22.63 0.18
C ALA A 139 12.14 -22.99 -1.31
N ILE A 140 13.00 -22.29 -2.07
CA ILE A 140 13.29 -22.62 -3.47
C ILE A 140 14.06 -23.95 -3.57
N MET A 141 15.11 -24.13 -2.76
CA MET A 141 15.89 -25.39 -2.72
C MET A 141 15.01 -26.58 -2.33
N GLU A 142 14.12 -26.42 -1.35
CA GLU A 142 13.16 -27.44 -0.90
C GLU A 142 11.99 -27.69 -1.88
N THR A 143 11.91 -26.94 -3.00
CA THR A 143 10.92 -27.16 -4.07
C THR A 143 11.45 -28.06 -5.19
N PHE A 144 12.76 -28.30 -5.25
CA PHE A 144 13.36 -29.24 -6.21
C PHE A 144 13.52 -30.64 -5.57
N PRO A 145 13.17 -31.73 -6.28
CA PRO A 145 13.32 -33.11 -5.80
C PRO A 145 14.76 -33.64 -5.92
#